data_AF-A0A958FDB4-F1
#
_entry.id   AF-A0A958FDB4-F1
#
_cell.length_a   1.000
_cell.length_b   1.000
_cell.length_c   1.000
_cell.angle_alpha   90.00
_cell.angle_beta   90.00
_cell.angle_gamma   90.00
#
_symmetry.space_group_name_H-M   'P 1'
#
loop_
_entity.id
_entity.type
_entity.pdbx_description
1 polymer ?
#
loop_
_entity_poly.entity_id
_entity_poly.type
_entity_poly.pdbx_seq_one_letter_code
_entity_poly.pdbx_strand_id
1 'polypeptide(L)'
;MAMPIPSLLLKQLYTFASLKNLDSGVSFSLKNRLSDATLNGLARVSIDDQVVPLKSVWLELGPGNRSRPEDLKAHPLDFPLR
;
A
#
# COMPACT_ATOMS: atom_id res chain seq x y z
N MET A 1 -19.15 15.02 2.44
CA MET A 1 -19.51 13.69 1.91
C MET A 1 -18.43 13.32 0.91
N ALA A 2 -17.63 12.28 1.16
CA ALA A 2 -16.64 11.84 0.18
C ALA A 2 -17.36 11.06 -0.92
N MET A 3 -17.19 11.47 -2.18
CA MET A 3 -17.66 10.64 -3.30
C MET A 3 -16.86 9.32 -3.28
N PRO A 4 -17.52 8.16 -3.41
CA PRO A 4 -16.82 6.89 -3.49
C PRO A 4 -15.90 6.92 -4.72
N ILE A 5 -14.61 6.65 -4.52
CA ILE A 5 -13.67 6.55 -5.62
C ILE A 5 -14.14 5.40 -6.53
N PRO A 6 -14.31 5.61 -7.85
CA PRO A 6 -14.73 4.55 -8.74
C PRO A 6 -13.83 3.32 -8.64
N SER A 7 -14.41 2.14 -8.50
CA SER A 7 -13.65 0.89 -8.31
C SER A 7 -12.71 0.60 -9.48
N LEU A 8 -13.08 1.01 -10.69
CA LEU A 8 -12.23 0.93 -11.89
C LEU A 8 -10.93 1.73 -11.72
N LEU A 9 -10.99 2.90 -11.09
CA LEU A 9 -9.84 3.75 -10.83
C LEU A 9 -8.90 3.10 -9.81
N LEU A 10 -9.45 2.55 -8.71
CA LEU A 10 -8.66 1.84 -7.71
C LEU A 10 -7.95 0.61 -8.29
N LYS A 11 -8.59 -0.11 -9.21
CA LYS A 11 -7.97 -1.25 -9.90
C LYS A 11 -6.74 -0.87 -10.73
N GLN A 12 -6.62 0.38 -11.16
CA GLN A 12 -5.42 0.84 -11.89
C GLN A 12 -4.17 0.83 -11.00
N LEU A 13 -4.32 0.92 -9.67
CA LEU A 13 -3.18 0.83 -8.75
C LEU A 13 -2.58 -0.59 -8.68
N TYR A 14 -3.35 -1.59 -9.11
CA TYR A 14 -2.93 -2.99 -9.05
C TYR A 14 -2.09 -3.32 -10.28
N THR A 15 -1.05 -4.12 -10.07
CA THR A 15 -0.25 -4.69 -11.16
C THR A 15 -0.46 -6.19 -11.26
N PHE A 16 -0.06 -6.76 -12.41
CA PHE A 16 0.04 -8.20 -12.54
C PHE A 16 0.90 -8.78 -11.40
N ALA A 17 0.40 -9.85 -10.77
CA ALA A 17 1.02 -10.46 -9.60
C ALA A 17 1.26 -9.48 -8.42
N SER A 18 0.34 -8.52 -8.22
CA SER A 18 0.39 -7.58 -7.10
C SER A 18 0.33 -8.29 -5.75
N LEU A 19 -0.49 -9.33 -5.63
CA LEU A 19 -0.58 -10.20 -4.45
C LEU A 19 0.19 -11.49 -4.67
N LYS A 20 1.09 -11.83 -3.75
CA LYS A 20 1.90 -13.06 -3.77
C LYS A 20 1.99 -13.65 -2.36
N ASN A 21 1.99 -14.96 -2.29
CA ASN A 21 2.36 -15.67 -1.06
C ASN A 21 3.88 -15.65 -0.91
N LEU A 22 4.34 -15.50 0.32
CA LEU A 22 5.73 -15.65 0.75
C LEU A 22 5.79 -16.76 1.80
N ASP A 23 6.96 -17.34 2.01
CA ASP A 23 7.13 -18.38 3.06
C ASP A 23 6.75 -17.87 4.46
N SER A 24 6.89 -16.57 4.70
CA SER A 24 6.60 -15.91 5.98
C SER A 24 5.29 -15.12 6.00
N GLY A 25 4.46 -15.21 4.96
CA GLY A 25 3.18 -14.49 4.91
C GLY A 25 2.75 -14.13 3.50
N VAL A 26 2.32 -12.88 3.30
CA VAL A 26 1.86 -12.39 2.00
C VAL A 26 2.50 -11.04 1.69
N SER A 27 2.71 -10.78 0.40
CA SER A 27 3.16 -9.49 -0.10
C SER A 27 2.13 -8.93 -1.06
N PHE A 28 1.77 -7.67 -0.85
CA PHE A 28 0.90 -6.92 -1.73
C PHE A 28 1.62 -5.67 -2.24
N SER A 29 1.63 -5.48 -3.55
CA SER A 29 2.32 -4.37 -4.22
C SER A 29 1.34 -3.50 -4.98
N LEU A 30 1.55 -2.19 -4.88
CA LEU A 30 0.79 -1.16 -5.56
C LEU A 30 1.74 -0.30 -6.41
N LYS A 31 1.27 0.15 -7.56
CA LYS A 31 1.94 1.21 -8.33
C LYS A 31 0.98 2.36 -8.50
N ASN A 32 1.47 3.58 -8.34
CA ASN A 32 0.64 4.73 -8.61
C ASN A 32 0.43 4.88 -10.12
N ARG A 33 -0.77 4.59 -10.60
CA ARG A 33 -1.17 4.77 -12.01
C ARG A 33 -2.20 5.89 -12.20
N LEU A 34 -2.39 6.73 -11.18
CA LEU A 34 -3.46 7.73 -11.15
C LEU A 34 -2.92 9.12 -11.46
N SER A 35 -2.17 9.69 -10.53
CA SER A 35 -1.57 11.04 -10.59
C SER A 35 -0.53 11.15 -9.51
N ASP A 36 0.46 12.04 -9.66
CA ASP A 36 1.46 12.28 -8.60
C ASP A 36 0.79 12.53 -7.25
N ALA A 37 1.30 11.85 -6.22
CA ALA A 37 0.73 11.85 -4.90
C ALA A 37 1.82 11.69 -3.84
N THR A 38 1.42 11.94 -2.58
CA THR A 38 2.24 11.69 -1.40
C THR A 38 1.53 10.64 -0.55
N LEU A 39 2.23 9.56 -0.22
CA LEU A 39 1.73 8.57 0.72
C LEU A 39 1.97 9.09 2.14
N ASN A 40 0.87 9.43 2.83
CA ASN A 40 0.90 10.04 4.16
C ASN A 40 0.76 9.03 5.31
N GLY A 41 0.45 7.77 5.00
CA GLY A 41 0.24 6.76 6.01
C GLY A 41 -0.55 5.54 5.52
N LEU A 42 -0.49 4.48 6.32
CA LEU A 42 -1.29 3.28 6.17
C LEU A 42 -2.23 3.14 7.38
N ALA A 43 -3.54 3.24 7.13
CA ALA A 43 -4.54 3.25 8.19
C ALA A 43 -4.94 1.84 8.67
N ARG A 44 -5.12 0.90 7.74
CA ARG A 44 -5.60 -0.45 8.02
C ARG A 44 -5.24 -1.39 6.87
N VAL A 45 -4.98 -2.65 7.22
CA VAL A 45 -4.94 -3.78 6.30
C VAL A 45 -5.88 -4.86 6.83
N SER A 46 -6.64 -5.50 5.96
CA SER A 46 -7.50 -6.63 6.31
C SER A 46 -7.47 -7.68 5.21
N ILE A 47 -7.54 -8.94 5.60
CA ILE A 47 -7.62 -10.10 4.70
C ILE A 47 -8.83 -10.90 5.15
N ASP A 48 -9.80 -11.15 4.26
CA ASP A 48 -11.06 -11.84 4.58
C ASP A 48 -11.73 -11.28 5.85
N ASP A 49 -11.86 -9.95 5.92
CA ASP A 49 -12.39 -9.18 7.05
C ASP A 49 -11.60 -9.28 8.37
N GLN A 50 -10.51 -10.04 8.41
CA GLN A 50 -9.60 -10.08 9.56
C GLN A 50 -8.59 -8.95 9.48
N VAL A 51 -8.59 -8.08 10.50
CA VAL A 51 -7.66 -6.96 10.59
C VAL A 51 -6.25 -7.47 10.87
N VAL A 52 -5.30 -7.10 10.02
CA VAL A 52 -3.88 -7.38 10.22
C VAL A 52 -3.27 -6.29 11.11
N PRO A 53 -2.60 -6.64 12.23
CA PRO A 53 -1.94 -5.65 13.07
C PRO A 53 -0.89 -4.85 12.29
N LEU A 54 -0.93 -3.51 12.34
CA LEU A 54 0.06 -2.68 11.60
C LEU A 54 1.52 -2.98 12.02
N LYS A 55 1.74 -3.44 13.25
CA LYS A 55 3.04 -3.89 13.76
C LYS A 55 3.62 -5.13 13.05
N SER A 56 2.79 -5.91 12.36
CA SER A 56 3.23 -7.04 11.53
C SER A 56 3.32 -6.67 10.05
N VAL A 57 3.03 -5.42 9.70
CA VAL A 57 3.13 -4.91 8.33
C VAL A 57 4.47 -4.20 8.14
N TRP A 58 5.05 -4.41 6.97
CA TRP A 58 6.25 -3.72 6.50
C TRP A 58 5.95 -3.13 5.13
N LEU A 59 6.50 -1.96 4.86
CA LEU A 59 6.38 -1.30 3.57
C LEU A 59 7.72 -1.41 2.86
N GLU A 60 7.72 -2.00 1.67
CA GLU A 60 8.91 -2.12 0.83
C GLU A 60 8.84 -1.08 -0.29
N LEU A 61 9.70 -0.07 -0.21
CA LEU A 61 9.70 1.11 -1.09
C LEU A 61 10.72 0.98 -2.23
N GLY A 62 11.37 -0.16 -2.31
CA GLY A 62 12.46 -0.48 -3.22
C GLY A 62 13.40 -1.51 -2.61
N PRO A 63 14.39 -2.00 -3.38
CA PRO A 63 15.32 -3.01 -2.91
C PRO A 63 16.05 -2.55 -1.63
N GLY A 64 15.85 -3.28 -0.54
CA GLY A 64 16.48 -3.00 0.75
C GLY A 64 15.91 -1.81 1.53
N ASN A 65 14.94 -1.07 0.97
CA ASN A 65 14.31 0.04 1.65
C ASN A 65 12.98 -0.39 2.27
N ARG A 66 13.00 -0.69 3.57
CA ARG A 66 11.83 -1.07 4.34
C ARG A 66 11.54 -0.05 5.42
N SER A 67 10.27 0.32 5.57
CA SER A 67 9.80 1.21 6.63
C SER A 67 8.60 0.61 7.37
N ARG A 68 8.35 1.10 8.59
CA ARG A 68 7.12 0.77 9.31
C ARG A 68 6.00 1.71 8.87
N PRO A 69 4.73 1.25 8.95
CA PRO A 69 3.57 2.12 8.76
C PRO A 69 3.54 3.37 9.65
N GLU A 70 4.16 3.30 10.84
CA GLU A 70 4.23 4.41 11.80
C GLU A 70 5.18 5.52 11.37
N ASP A 71 6.33 5.17 10.75
CA ASP A 71 7.32 6.12 10.26
C ASP A 71 6.75 7.03 9.17
N LEU A 72 5.82 6.49 8.39
CA LEU A 72 5.18 7.19 7.28
C LEU A 72 4.32 8.38 7.70
N LYS A 73 3.79 8.36 8.92
CA LYS A 73 3.04 9.51 9.46
C LYS A 73 3.97 10.68 9.77
N ALA A 74 5.19 10.39 10.21
CA ALA A 74 6.21 11.40 10.50
C ALA A 74 6.92 11.87 9.22
N HIS A 75 7.13 10.95 8.28
CA HIS A 75 7.84 11.18 7.02
C HIS A 75 7.00 10.69 5.84
N PRO A 76 6.13 11.56 5.29
CA PRO A 76 5.40 11.26 4.07
C PRO A 76 6.34 10.90 2.93
N LEU A 77 5.91 9.99 2.06
CA LEU A 77 6.73 9.48 0.96
C LEU A 77 6.17 9.92 -0.38
N ASP A 78 7.06 10.30 -1.29
CA ASP A 78 6.67 10.54 -2.67
C ASP A 78 6.14 9.25 -3.30
N PHE A 79 4.96 9.35 -3.89
CA PHE A 79 4.31 8.28 -4.63
C PHE A 79 4.00 8.81 -6.04
N PRO A 80 5.02 8.96 -6.92
CA PRO A 80 4.84 9.55 -8.25
C PRO A 80 4.15 8.59 -9.22
N LEU A 81 3.53 9.13 -10.27
CA LEU A 81 2.87 8.38 -11.35
C LEU A 81 3.88 7.48 -12.11
N ARG A 82 3.60 6.17 -12.21
CA ARG A 82 4.46 5.13 -12.83
C ARG A 82 3.69 3.98 -13.50
#